data_AF-A0A2S0WS00-F1
#
_entry.id   AF-A0A2S0WS00-F1
#
_cell.length_a   1.000
_cell.length_b   1.000
_cell.length_c   1.000
_cell.angle_alpha   90.00
_cell.angle_beta   90.00
_cell.angle_gamma   90.00
#
_symmetry.space_group_name_H-M   'P 1'
#
loop_
_entity.id
_entity.type
_entity.pdbx_description
1 polymer ?
#
loop_
_entity_poly.entity_id
_entity_poly.type
_entity_poly.pdbx_seq_one_letter_code
_entity_poly.pdbx_strand_id
1 'polypeptide(L)'
;MFHVGHLNLLRRARNHCHHLVVGVASDEYVENLKGRPPVVPCDERIDIISALGIVDEVIIDRSEDKVAAWQQRPFDAIFKGNDWQGTPKGYRLERSMEELGVRVVYFPYTRHTSSSMLRSFLTERGE
;
A
#
# COMPACT_ATOMS: atom_id res chain seq x y z
N MET A 1 10.90 -0.17 1.02
CA MET A 1 11.53 -0.88 -0.11
C MET A 1 10.48 -1.72 -0.78
N PHE A 2 10.41 -1.68 -2.11
CA PHE A 2 9.54 -2.59 -2.85
C PHE A 2 10.10 -4.02 -2.82
N HIS A 3 9.26 -5.05 -2.73
CA HIS A 3 9.67 -6.45 -2.70
C HIS A 3 8.53 -7.35 -3.20
N VAL A 4 8.81 -8.65 -3.33
CA VAL A 4 7.87 -9.64 -3.89
C VAL A 4 6.51 -9.69 -3.17
N GLY A 5 6.46 -9.35 -1.89
CA GLY A 5 5.22 -9.25 -1.12
C GLY A 5 4.26 -8.19 -1.68
N HIS A 6 4.78 -7.01 -2.03
CA HIS A 6 3.98 -5.97 -2.69
C HIS A 6 3.55 -6.42 -4.10
N LEU A 7 4.47 -7.00 -4.88
CA LEU A 7 4.15 -7.50 -6.22
C LEU A 7 3.02 -8.55 -6.19
N ASN A 8 3.06 -9.48 -5.23
CA ASN A 8 2.03 -10.51 -5.08
C ASN A 8 0.68 -9.92 -4.65
N LEU A 9 0.68 -8.88 -3.81
CA LEU A 9 -0.54 -8.15 -3.46
C LEU A 9 -1.16 -7.51 -4.70
N LEU A 10 -0.35 -6.81 -5.51
CA LEU A 10 -0.79 -6.15 -6.74
C LEU A 10 -1.29 -7.15 -7.78
N ARG A 11 -0.60 -8.29 -7.97
CA ARG A 11 -1.04 -9.38 -8.86
C ARG A 11 -2.41 -9.93 -8.47
N ARG A 12 -2.65 -10.11 -7.16
CA ARG A 12 -3.96 -10.56 -6.67
C ARG A 12 -5.02 -9.49 -6.87
N ALA A 13 -4.71 -8.23 -6.54
CA ALA A 13 -5.63 -7.12 -6.77
C ALA A 13 -6.05 -7.00 -8.24
N ARG A 14 -5.10 -7.12 -9.18
CA ARG A 14 -5.39 -7.09 -10.63
C ARG A 14 -6.39 -8.15 -11.07
N ASN A 15 -6.38 -9.33 -10.46
CA ASN A 15 -7.34 -10.39 -10.78
C ASN A 15 -8.75 -10.15 -10.21
N HIS A 16 -8.95 -9.11 -9.38
CA HIS A 16 -10.22 -8.80 -8.71
C HIS A 16 -10.78 -7.43 -9.10
N CYS A 17 -10.23 -6.78 -10.12
CA CYS A 17 -10.71 -5.50 -10.63
C CYS A 17 -10.49 -5.37 -12.13
N HIS A 18 -11.27 -4.49 -12.77
CA HIS A 18 -11.07 -4.14 -14.18
C HIS A 18 -10.02 -3.03 -14.35
N HIS A 19 -9.89 -2.16 -13.35
CA HIS A 19 -8.98 -1.02 -13.32
C HIS A 19 -8.32 -0.94 -11.94
N LEU A 20 -6.99 -1.04 -11.90
CA LEU A 20 -6.18 -1.06 -10.68
C LEU A 20 -5.45 0.28 -10.51
N VAL A 21 -5.90 1.06 -9.52
CA VAL A 21 -5.22 2.26 -9.05
C VAL A 21 -4.35 1.91 -7.85
N VAL A 22 -3.08 2.34 -7.85
CA VAL A 22 -2.15 2.14 -6.73
C VAL A 22 -1.78 3.47 -6.09
N GLY A 23 -2.11 3.60 -4.81
CA GLY A 23 -1.68 4.72 -3.98
C GLY A 23 -0.25 4.52 -3.47
N VAL A 24 0.66 5.43 -3.84
CA VAL A 24 2.04 5.50 -3.36
C VAL A 24 2.14 6.58 -2.30
N ALA A 25 2.42 6.18 -1.05
CA ALA A 25 2.55 7.10 0.08
C ALA A 25 3.59 8.19 -0.19
N SER A 26 3.26 9.48 0.01
CA SER A 26 4.24 10.57 -0.12
C SER A 26 5.39 10.45 0.91
N ASP A 27 6.55 11.04 0.61
CA ASP A 27 7.71 11.00 1.51
C ASP A 27 7.40 11.70 2.84
N GLU A 28 6.75 12.86 2.79
CA GLU A 28 6.28 13.62 3.95
C GLU A 28 5.35 12.78 4.85
N TYR A 29 4.35 12.11 4.26
CA TYR A 29 3.45 11.25 5.04
C TYR A 29 4.21 10.09 5.71
N VAL A 30 5.15 9.47 5.00
CA VAL A 30 5.96 8.37 5.55
C VAL A 30 6.85 8.87 6.68
N GLU A 31 7.45 10.04 6.52
CA GLU A 31 8.30 10.67 7.53
C GLU A 31 7.52 11.02 8.79
N ASN A 32 6.36 11.67 8.65
CA ASN A 32 5.47 11.98 9.76
C ASN A 32 5.01 10.71 10.50
N LEU A 33 4.74 9.63 9.76
CA LEU A 33 4.29 8.36 10.35
C LEU A 33 5.42 7.59 11.07
N LYS A 34 6.65 7.66 10.57
CA LYS A 34 7.76 6.77 10.99
C LYS A 34 8.95 7.49 11.63
N GLY A 35 8.92 8.81 11.70
CA GLY A 35 10.01 9.66 12.17
C GLY A 35 11.24 9.68 11.26
N ARG A 36 11.11 9.21 10.01
CA ARG A 36 12.20 9.15 9.03
C ARG A 36 11.67 9.00 7.60
N PRO A 37 12.34 9.56 6.59
CA PRO A 37 11.94 9.40 5.21
C PRO A 37 12.08 7.94 4.73
N PRO A 38 11.35 7.54 3.68
CA PRO A 38 11.58 6.26 3.04
C PRO A 38 12.97 6.22 2.39
N VAL A 39 13.56 5.02 2.33
CA VAL A 39 14.87 4.80 1.67
C VAL A 39 14.81 5.08 0.17
N VAL A 40 13.66 4.82 -0.46
CA VAL A 40 13.42 5.06 -1.89
C VAL A 40 12.42 6.22 -1.97
N PRO A 41 12.77 7.36 -2.58
CA PRO A 41 11.91 8.54 -2.73
C PRO A 41 10.57 8.22 -3.41
N CYS A 42 9.60 9.13 -3.25
CA CYS A 42 8.25 8.96 -3.79
C CYS A 42 8.26 8.76 -5.31
N ASP A 43 9.00 9.60 -6.04
CA ASP A 43 9.01 9.58 -7.51
C ASP A 43 9.59 8.26 -8.05
N GLU A 44 10.70 7.78 -7.47
CA GLU A 44 11.26 6.47 -7.82
C GLU A 44 10.30 5.31 -7.52
N ARG A 45 9.53 5.40 -6.42
CA ARG A 45 8.50 4.40 -6.11
C ARG A 45 7.35 4.45 -7.10
N ILE A 46 6.97 5.64 -7.58
CA ILE A 46 5.97 5.80 -8.64
C ILE A 46 6.46 5.16 -9.93
N ASP A 47 7.71 5.40 -10.33
CA ASP A 47 8.30 4.82 -11.54
C ASP A 47 8.29 3.29 -11.50
N ILE A 48 8.72 2.70 -10.38
CA ILE A 48 8.71 1.24 -10.18
C ILE A 48 7.30 0.68 -10.35
N ILE A 49 6.30 1.31 -9.71
CA ILE A 49 4.92 0.82 -9.72
C ILE A 49 4.28 1.01 -11.11
N SER A 50 4.55 2.15 -11.76
CA SER A 50 4.03 2.47 -13.10
C SER A 50 4.59 1.55 -14.18
N ALA A 51 5.82 1.05 -14.00
CA ALA A 51 6.43 0.07 -14.89
C ALA A 51 5.82 -1.33 -14.76
N LEU A 52 4.98 -1.59 -13.74
CA LEU A 52 4.28 -2.86 -13.62
C LEU A 52 3.10 -2.87 -14.62
N GLY A 53 3.18 -3.69 -15.66
CA GLY A 53 2.11 -3.86 -16.66
C GLY A 53 0.77 -4.43 -16.12
N ILE A 54 0.59 -4.44 -14.81
CA ILE A 54 -0.64 -4.82 -14.10
C ILE A 54 -1.29 -3.65 -13.36
N VAL A 55 -0.67 -2.46 -13.38
CA VAL A 55 -1.18 -1.25 -12.73
C VAL A 55 -1.65 -0.29 -13.81
N ASP A 56 -2.90 0.16 -13.71
CA ASP A 56 -3.51 1.04 -14.70
C ASP A 56 -3.25 2.53 -14.37
N GLU A 57 -3.18 2.87 -13.08
CA GLU A 57 -2.93 4.24 -12.62
C GLU A 57 -2.14 4.24 -11.30
N VAL A 58 -1.24 5.22 -11.14
CA VAL A 58 -0.52 5.47 -9.88
C VAL A 58 -0.85 6.86 -9.37
N ILE A 59 -1.23 6.95 -8.09
CA ILE A 59 -1.54 8.22 -7.42
C ILE A 59 -0.69 8.42 -6.18
N ILE A 60 -0.46 9.67 -5.80
CA ILE A 60 0.22 9.99 -4.54
C ILE A 60 -0.80 9.95 -3.40
N ASP A 61 -0.55 9.08 -2.43
CA ASP A 61 -1.33 8.93 -1.21
C ASP A 61 -0.70 9.77 -0.09
N ARG A 62 -1.40 10.80 0.38
CA ARG A 62 -0.84 11.79 1.32
C ARG A 62 -1.24 11.56 2.77
N SER A 63 -2.09 10.57 3.07
CA SER A 63 -2.54 10.34 4.44
C SER A 63 -3.01 8.90 4.70
N GLU A 64 -3.27 8.58 5.97
CA GLU A 64 -3.92 7.31 6.33
C GLU A 64 -5.41 7.29 5.99
N ASP A 65 -6.00 8.47 5.76
CA ASP A 65 -7.43 8.65 5.56
C ASP A 65 -7.88 8.14 4.18
N LYS A 66 -8.52 6.97 4.16
CA LYS A 66 -9.04 6.36 2.94
C LYS A 66 -10.38 6.94 2.49
N VAL A 67 -11.08 7.67 3.35
CA VAL A 67 -12.26 8.46 2.95
C VAL A 67 -11.80 9.64 2.10
N ALA A 68 -10.74 10.35 2.52
CA ALA A 68 -10.16 11.43 1.73
C ALA A 68 -9.64 10.93 0.36
N ALA A 69 -8.99 9.76 0.34
CA ALA A 69 -8.57 9.13 -0.92
C ALA A 69 -9.77 8.83 -1.83
N TRP A 70 -10.85 8.26 -1.29
CA TRP A 70 -12.07 7.96 -2.03
C TRP A 70 -12.77 9.22 -2.56
N GLN A 71 -12.79 10.32 -1.80
CA GLN A 71 -13.36 11.59 -2.23
C GLN A 71 -12.62 12.18 -3.45
N GLN A 72 -11.29 12.01 -3.51
CA GLN A 72 -10.48 12.47 -4.63
C GLN A 72 -10.60 11.56 -5.85
N ARG A 73 -10.69 10.25 -5.60
CA ARG A 73 -10.75 9.20 -6.62
C ARG A 73 -11.68 8.10 -6.10
N PRO A 74 -12.98 8.11 -6.46
CA PRO A 74 -13.90 7.08 -6.03
C PRO A 74 -13.49 5.68 -6.52
N PHE A 75 -13.65 4.67 -5.66
CA PHE A 75 -13.36 3.27 -5.97
C PHE A 75 -14.36 2.33 -5.31
N ASP A 76 -14.60 1.16 -5.90
CA ASP A 76 -15.58 0.18 -5.41
C ASP A 76 -15.00 -0.81 -4.39
N ALA A 77 -13.68 -0.95 -4.38
CA ALA A 77 -12.99 -1.88 -3.48
C ALA A 77 -11.59 -1.37 -3.11
N ILE A 78 -11.16 -1.69 -1.89
CA ILE A 78 -9.78 -1.51 -1.42
C ILE A 78 -9.16 -2.84 -1.04
N PHE A 79 -7.95 -3.10 -1.56
CA PHE A 79 -7.21 -4.33 -1.32
C PHE A 79 -6.14 -4.14 -0.24
N LYS A 80 -6.10 -5.06 0.73
CA LYS A 80 -5.12 -5.05 1.82
C LYS A 80 -4.55 -6.43 2.09
N GLY A 81 -3.41 -6.49 2.76
CA GLY A 81 -2.94 -7.72 3.39
C GLY A 81 -3.79 -8.05 4.62
N ASN A 82 -3.96 -9.34 4.92
CA ASN A 82 -4.71 -9.80 6.09
C ASN A 82 -4.01 -9.50 7.43
N ASP A 83 -2.82 -8.90 7.42
CA ASP A 83 -2.15 -8.35 8.60
C ASP A 83 -2.93 -7.18 9.24
N TRP A 84 -3.85 -6.56 8.50
CA TRP A 84 -4.76 -5.53 9.02
C TRP A 84 -6.05 -6.11 9.61
N GLN A 85 -6.45 -7.30 9.17
CA GLN A 85 -7.72 -7.91 9.55
C GLN A 85 -7.75 -8.20 11.05
N GLY A 86 -8.81 -7.77 11.74
CA GLY A 86 -8.95 -7.94 13.19
C GLY A 86 -8.12 -6.97 14.04
N THR A 87 -7.41 -6.02 13.42
CA THR A 87 -6.69 -4.97 14.16
C THR A 87 -7.57 -3.71 14.32
N PRO A 88 -7.28 -2.82 15.29
CA PRO A 88 -7.98 -1.53 15.38
C PRO A 88 -7.93 -0.70 14.09
N LYS A 89 -6.87 -0.83 13.29
CA LYS A 89 -6.75 -0.17 11.98
C LYS A 89 -7.67 -0.80 10.94
N GLY A 90 -7.74 -2.13 10.90
CA GLY A 90 -8.66 -2.87 10.03
C GLY A 90 -10.12 -2.54 10.31
N TYR A 91 -10.54 -2.57 11.58
CA TYR A 91 -11.92 -2.25 11.95
C TYR A 91 -12.33 -0.82 11.59
N ARG A 92 -11.42 0.16 11.77
CA ARG A 92 -11.68 1.54 11.34
C ARG A 92 -11.81 1.65 9.82
N LEU A 93 -10.94 0.97 9.07
CA LEU A 93 -11.01 0.94 7.62
C LEU A 93 -12.33 0.32 7.15
N GLU A 94 -12.70 -0.84 7.68
CA GLU A 94 -13.95 -1.54 7.34
C GLU A 94 -15.16 -0.65 7.54
N ARG A 95 -15.30 -0.03 8.73
CA ARG A 95 -16.40 0.88 9.03
C ARG A 95 -16.46 2.06 8.06
N SER A 96 -15.35 2.74 7.84
CA SER A 96 -15.31 3.91 6.95
C SER A 96 -15.57 3.57 5.49
N MET A 97 -15.18 2.37 5.04
CA MET A 97 -15.45 1.91 3.67
C MET A 97 -16.90 1.42 3.52
N GLU A 98 -17.46 0.78 4.54
CA GLU A 98 -18.87 0.36 4.57
C GLU A 98 -19.83 1.56 4.44
N GLU A 99 -19.56 2.65 5.14
CA GLU A 99 -20.32 3.92 5.03
C GLU A 99 -20.34 4.49 3.60
N LEU A 100 -19.34 4.14 2.78
CA LEU A 100 -19.20 4.58 1.38
C LEU A 100 -19.65 3.51 0.36
N GLY A 101 -20.13 2.34 0.83
CA GLY A 101 -20.46 1.21 -0.04
C GLY A 101 -19.25 0.52 -0.67
N VAL A 102 -18.06 0.72 -0.11
CA VAL A 102 -16.78 0.22 -0.63
C VAL A 102 -16.41 -1.10 0.04
N ARG A 103 -16.01 -2.09 -0.76
CA ARG A 103 -15.61 -3.41 -0.24
C ARG A 103 -14.16 -3.41 0.22
N VAL A 104 -13.89 -3.89 1.44
CA VAL A 104 -12.53 -4.20 1.89
C VAL A 104 -12.21 -5.67 1.57
N VAL A 105 -11.17 -5.91 0.77
CA VAL A 105 -10.75 -7.25 0.36
C VAL A 105 -9.36 -7.54 0.91
N TYR A 106 -9.27 -8.57 1.75
CA TYR A 106 -8.01 -9.01 2.34
C TYR A 106 -7.39 -10.18 1.58
N PHE A 107 -6.08 -10.09 1.34
CA PHE A 107 -5.29 -11.17 0.78
C PHE A 107 -4.30 -11.73 1.80
N PRO A 108 -3.97 -13.04 1.76
CA PRO A 108 -2.96 -13.63 2.64
C PRO A 108 -1.62 -12.89 2.55
N TYR A 109 -1.13 -12.37 3.67
CA TYR A 109 0.13 -11.62 3.71
C TYR A 109 1.31 -12.54 3.40
N THR A 110 2.19 -12.12 2.48
CA THR A 110 3.39 -12.88 2.11
C THR A 110 4.51 -12.55 3.09
N ARG A 111 4.80 -13.45 4.05
CA ARG A 111 5.71 -13.17 5.18
C ARG A 111 7.21 -13.29 4.90
N HIS A 112 7.64 -13.87 3.77
CA HIS A 112 9.05 -14.22 3.55
C HIS A 112 9.99 -13.02 3.41
N THR A 113 9.53 -11.88 2.89
CA THR A 113 10.37 -10.70 2.68
C THR A 113 9.60 -9.47 3.11
N SER A 114 10.19 -8.64 3.97
CA SER A 114 9.64 -7.36 4.38
C SER A 114 10.66 -6.23 4.20
N SER A 115 10.19 -5.00 4.02
CA SER A 115 11.05 -3.83 4.01
C SER A 115 11.90 -3.69 5.29
N SER A 116 11.39 -4.12 6.44
CA SER A 116 12.11 -4.04 7.71
C SER A 116 13.25 -5.05 7.77
N MET A 117 13.01 -6.29 7.33
CA MET A 117 14.03 -7.33 7.22
C MET A 117 15.16 -6.91 6.28
N LEU A 118 14.83 -6.41 5.08
CA LEU A 118 15.82 -5.94 4.11
C LEU A 118 16.66 -4.77 4.66
N ARG A 119 16.04 -3.87 5.44
CA ARG A 119 16.78 -2.78 6.10
C ARG A 119 17.72 -3.29 7.19
N SER A 120 17.25 -4.20 8.06
CA SER A 120 18.07 -4.81 9.11
C SER A 120 19.33 -5.44 8.53
N PHE A 121 19.16 -6.21 7.45
CA PHE A 121 20.27 -6.86 6.76
C PHE A 121 21.33 -5.89 6.21
N LEU A 122 20.92 -4.74 5.69
CA LEU A 122 21.85 -3.71 5.19
C LEU A 122 22.59 -3.00 6.33
N THR A 123 21.93 -2.81 7.48
CA THR A 123 22.55 -2.19 8.66
C THR A 123 23.49 -3.15 9.39
N GLU A 124 23.17 -4.44 9.47
CA GLU A 124 23.97 -5.47 10.15
C GLU A 124 25.28 -5.85 9.43
N ARG A 125 25.41 -5.52 8.14
CA ARG A 125 26.59 -5.81 7.31
C ARG A 125 27.37 -4.56 6.88
N GLY A 126 27.02 -3.41 7.44
CA GLY A 126 27.62 -2.11 7.13
C GLY A 126 28.85 -1.76 7.98
N GLU A 127 29.49 -2.75 8.64
CA GLU A 127 30.77 -2.63 9.36
C GLU A 127 31.86 -3.47 8.69
#